data_AF-A0A6F8Y0C8-F1
#
_entry.id   AF-A0A6F8Y0C8-F1
#
_cell.length_a   1.000
_cell.length_b   1.000
_cell.length_c   1.000
_cell.angle_alpha   90.00
_cell.angle_beta   90.00
_cell.angle_gamma   90.00
#
_symmetry.space_group_name_H-M   'P 1'
#
loop_
_entity.id
_entity.type
_entity.pdbx_description
1 polymer ?
#
loop_
_entity_poly.entity_id
_entity_poly.type
_entity_poly.pdbx_seq_one_letter_code
_entity_poly.pdbx_strand_id
1 'polypeptide(L)'
;MLYALGVVPPTELIDPDVMRATLRSVMSTWDWPSTWGWDYPAIAMTAARLGETETALDALLMPVAKNTHLPNGHNRQTPSLPIYLPGNGGLLAAVALMAAGWDGARQTPGFPAEGWRVRHEGLHPSP
;
A
#
# COMPACT_ATOMS: atom_id res chain seq x y z
N MET A 1 12.10 6.06 4.29
CA MET A 1 11.27 5.04 4.96
C MET A 1 9.81 5.37 4.68
N LEU A 2 9.04 4.47 4.04
CA LEU A 2 7.70 4.81 3.52
C LEU A 2 6.60 4.86 4.58
N TYR A 3 6.82 4.27 5.75
CA TYR A 3 5.82 4.18 6.83
C TYR A 3 5.27 5.52 7.35
N ALA A 4 5.96 6.64 7.11
CA ALA A 4 5.48 7.97 7.46
C ALA A 4 4.16 8.33 6.75
N LEU A 5 3.96 7.91 5.50
CA LEU A 5 2.64 8.01 4.84
C LEU A 5 2.03 6.63 4.55
N GLY A 6 2.77 5.54 4.80
CA GLY A 6 2.23 4.20 4.71
C GLY A 6 1.26 3.90 5.84
N VAL A 7 1.65 4.17 7.09
CA VAL A 7 0.87 3.80 8.28
C VAL A 7 0.42 5.01 9.08
N VAL A 8 1.23 6.07 9.11
CA VAL A 8 0.92 7.30 9.84
C VAL A 8 0.13 8.25 8.91
N PRO A 9 -0.88 8.98 9.44
CA PRO A 9 -1.55 10.03 8.69
C PRO A 9 -0.59 11.17 8.31
N PRO A 10 -0.93 11.98 7.30
CA PRO A 10 -0.20 13.21 7.04
C PRO A 10 -0.15 14.08 8.30
N THR A 11 1.03 14.61 8.61
CA THR A 11 1.24 15.56 9.72
C THR A 11 2.14 16.69 9.23
N GLU A 12 2.21 17.79 9.98
CA GLU A 12 3.07 18.93 9.65
C GLU A 12 4.58 18.57 9.61
N LEU A 13 4.97 17.43 10.18
CA LEU A 13 6.35 16.93 10.16
C LEU A 13 6.72 16.18 8.87
N ILE A 14 5.73 15.85 8.03
CA ILE A 14 5.91 15.01 6.86
C ILE A 14 5.83 15.88 5.61
N ASP A 15 6.97 16.05 4.95
CA ASP A 15 7.05 16.71 3.66
C ASP A 15 6.61 15.75 2.52
N PRO A 16 5.52 16.06 1.79
CA PRO A 16 5.03 15.20 0.70
C PRO A 16 6.01 15.05 -0.47
N ASP A 17 6.83 16.06 -0.76
CA ASP A 17 7.79 16.01 -1.86
C ASP A 17 8.98 15.13 -1.51
N VAL A 18 9.44 15.17 -0.25
CA VAL A 18 10.44 14.23 0.27
C VAL A 18 9.90 12.80 0.25
N MET A 19 8.64 12.60 0.64
CA MET A 19 8.00 11.28 0.59
C MET A 19 7.83 10.77 -0.84
N ARG A 20 7.53 11.65 -1.80
CA ARG A 20 7.47 11.30 -3.22
C ARG A 20 8.84 10.94 -3.78
N ALA A 21 9.88 11.69 -3.45
CA ALA A 21 11.25 11.33 -3.81
C ALA A 21 11.66 9.98 -3.20
N THR A 22 11.29 9.74 -1.95
CA THR A 22 11.53 8.46 -1.26
C THR A 22 10.79 7.31 -1.94
N LEU A 23 9.51 7.47 -2.30
CA LEU A 23 8.73 6.48 -3.02
C LEU A 23 9.40 6.11 -4.35
N ARG A 24 9.79 7.11 -5.14
CA ARG A 24 10.49 6.88 -6.42
C ARG A 24 11.82 6.16 -6.25
N SER A 25 12.60 6.52 -5.22
CA SER A 25 13.85 5.81 -4.91
C SER A 25 13.57 4.36 -4.54
N VAL A 26 12.60 4.09 -3.66
CA VAL A 26 12.19 2.72 -3.30
C VAL A 26 11.81 1.92 -4.54
N MET A 27 10.92 2.45 -5.38
CA MET A 27 10.44 1.74 -6.56
C MET A 27 11.53 1.47 -7.60
N SER A 28 12.60 2.26 -7.64
CA SER A 28 13.67 2.12 -8.63
C SER A 28 14.89 1.33 -8.14
N THR A 29 15.19 1.36 -6.84
CA THR A 29 16.48 0.84 -6.33
C THR A 29 16.37 -0.24 -5.26
N TRP A 30 15.18 -0.57 -4.75
CA TRP A 30 15.08 -1.58 -3.69
C TRP A 30 15.41 -2.98 -4.22
N ASP A 31 16.23 -3.72 -3.48
CA ASP A 31 16.41 -5.16 -3.66
C ASP A 31 15.13 -5.94 -3.29
N TRP A 32 14.23 -6.14 -4.24
CA TRP A 32 12.92 -6.78 -4.03
C TRP A 32 12.97 -8.14 -3.30
N PRO A 33 13.93 -9.05 -3.58
CA PRO A 33 14.16 -10.25 -2.78
C PRO A 33 14.34 -10.01 -1.27
N SER A 34 14.84 -8.85 -0.83
CA SER A 34 15.06 -8.52 0.58
C SER A 34 13.80 -8.08 1.33
N THR A 35 12.72 -7.73 0.62
CA THR A 35 11.48 -7.17 1.19
C THR A 35 10.77 -8.10 2.19
N TRP A 36 9.65 -7.64 2.73
CA TRP A 36 8.69 -8.41 3.51
C TRP A 36 7.29 -8.13 2.98
N GLY A 37 6.36 -9.06 3.17
CA GLY A 37 4.99 -8.92 2.65
C GLY A 37 4.26 -7.65 3.09
N TRP A 38 4.65 -7.02 4.20
CA TRP A 38 4.10 -5.75 4.66
C TRP A 38 4.60 -4.50 3.90
N ASP A 39 5.64 -4.63 3.07
CA ASP A 39 6.27 -3.48 2.43
C ASP A 39 5.39 -3.01 1.26
N TYR A 40 4.80 -3.94 0.52
CA TYR A 40 3.87 -3.67 -0.60
C TYR A 40 2.64 -2.83 -0.18
N PRO A 41 1.91 -3.18 0.90
CA PRO A 41 0.84 -2.31 1.38
C PRO A 41 1.34 -0.97 1.94
N ALA A 42 2.53 -0.91 2.56
CA ALA A 42 3.11 0.36 3.01
C ALA A 42 3.45 1.28 1.82
N ILE A 43 3.99 0.72 0.73
CA ILE A 43 4.22 1.41 -0.55
C ILE A 43 2.89 1.90 -1.11
N ALA A 44 1.88 1.03 -1.18
CA ALA A 44 0.57 1.36 -1.75
C ALA A 44 -0.14 2.49 -0.99
N MET A 45 -0.16 2.44 0.34
CA MET A 45 -0.75 3.50 1.18
C MET A 45 0.00 4.83 1.02
N THR A 46 1.33 4.78 0.93
CA THR A 46 2.14 5.98 0.66
C THR A 46 1.83 6.59 -0.70
N ALA A 47 1.80 5.76 -1.75
CA ALA A 47 1.49 6.19 -3.10
C ALA A 47 0.07 6.77 -3.20
N ALA A 48 -0.92 6.14 -2.56
CA ALA A 48 -2.28 6.65 -2.47
C ALA A 48 -2.36 8.03 -1.82
N ARG A 49 -1.69 8.23 -0.66
CA ARG A 49 -1.64 9.54 0.01
C ARG A 49 -0.90 10.61 -0.79
N LEU A 50 0.02 10.22 -1.68
CA LEU A 50 0.73 11.12 -2.58
C LEU A 50 0.01 11.39 -3.91
N GLY A 51 -1.14 10.74 -4.14
CA GLY A 51 -1.92 10.82 -5.38
C GLY A 51 -1.38 9.95 -6.53
N GLU A 52 -0.36 9.12 -6.29
CA GLU A 52 0.23 8.22 -7.28
C GLU A 52 -0.56 6.89 -7.35
N THR A 53 -1.81 6.98 -7.81
CA THR A 53 -2.77 5.86 -7.76
C THR A 53 -2.37 4.62 -8.57
N GLU A 54 -1.73 4.80 -9.74
CA GLU A 54 -1.19 3.68 -10.52
C GLU A 54 -0.07 2.96 -9.75
N THR A 55 0.88 3.72 -9.19
CA THR A 55 1.94 3.18 -8.34
C THR A 55 1.37 2.40 -7.14
N ALA A 56 0.24 2.86 -6.57
CA ALA A 56 -0.41 2.17 -5.47
C ALA A 56 -0.93 0.78 -5.86
N LEU A 57 -1.56 0.66 -7.03
CA LEU A 57 -2.02 -0.61 -7.58
C LEU A 57 -0.85 -1.51 -7.98
N ASP A 58 0.14 -0.97 -8.68
CA ASP A 58 1.34 -1.68 -9.10
C ASP A 58 2.08 -2.29 -7.90
N ALA A 59 2.16 -1.57 -6.78
CA ALA A 59 2.77 -2.07 -5.56
C ALA A 59 2.03 -3.30 -5.01
N LEU A 60 0.68 -3.27 -4.96
CA LEU A 60 -0.12 -4.41 -4.49
C LEU A 60 -0.07 -5.60 -5.45
N LEU A 61 0.08 -5.35 -6.75
CA LEU A 61 0.06 -6.39 -7.79
C LEU A 61 1.45 -6.84 -8.24
N MET A 62 2.51 -6.30 -7.63
CA MET A 62 3.88 -6.56 -8.03
C MET A 62 4.20 -8.06 -7.96
N PRO A 63 4.74 -8.68 -9.04
CA PRO A 63 4.95 -10.12 -9.14
C PRO A 63 6.24 -10.56 -8.41
N VAL A 64 6.29 -10.32 -7.10
CA VAL A 64 7.42 -10.72 -6.23
C VAL A 64 6.97 -11.81 -5.26
N ALA A 65 7.86 -12.77 -4.99
CA ALA A 65 7.57 -13.94 -4.17
C ALA A 65 7.00 -13.63 -2.78
N LYS A 66 7.40 -12.48 -2.19
CA LYS A 66 6.96 -12.04 -0.86
C LYS A 66 5.67 -11.23 -0.87
N ASN A 67 5.19 -10.83 -2.05
CA ASN A 67 3.86 -10.25 -2.27
C ASN A 67 2.82 -11.32 -2.67
N THR A 68 3.23 -12.59 -2.75
CA THR A 68 2.35 -13.67 -3.20
C THR A 68 1.38 -14.08 -2.10
N HIS A 69 0.09 -14.18 -2.47
CA HIS A 69 -0.96 -14.76 -1.64
C HIS A 69 -1.30 -16.16 -2.16
N LEU A 70 -1.32 -17.14 -1.27
CA LEU A 70 -1.61 -18.54 -1.59
C LEU A 70 -3.11 -18.74 -1.89
N PRO A 71 -3.53 -19.88 -2.47
CA PRO A 71 -4.95 -20.16 -2.74
C PRO A 71 -5.86 -20.10 -1.50
N ASN A 72 -5.32 -20.28 -0.30
CA ASN A 72 -6.04 -20.13 0.96
C ASN A 72 -6.06 -18.67 1.48
N GLY A 73 -5.55 -17.72 0.71
CA GLY A 73 -5.52 -16.29 1.03
C GLY A 73 -4.33 -15.84 1.87
N HIS A 74 -3.48 -16.72 2.40
CA HIS A 74 -2.36 -16.29 3.24
C HIS A 74 -1.21 -15.69 2.43
N ASN A 75 -0.67 -14.56 2.90
CA ASN A 75 0.58 -14.01 2.38
C ASN A 75 1.74 -14.91 2.79
N ARG A 76 2.57 -15.28 1.81
CA ARG A 76 3.73 -16.16 2.01
C ARG A 76 5.01 -15.32 2.05
N GLN A 77 5.87 -15.56 3.04
CA GLN A 77 7.16 -14.87 3.16
C GLN A 77 8.34 -15.75 2.72
N THR A 78 8.47 -16.96 3.28
CA THR A 78 9.53 -17.94 2.95
C THR A 78 9.01 -19.37 3.05
N PRO A 79 9.77 -20.41 2.66
CA PRO A 79 9.38 -21.80 2.94
C PRO A 79 9.17 -22.10 4.44
N SER A 80 9.95 -21.48 5.32
CA SER A 80 9.81 -21.64 6.77
C SER A 80 8.76 -20.72 7.40
N LEU A 81 8.29 -19.71 6.66
CA LEU A 81 7.24 -18.77 7.08
C LEU A 81 6.14 -18.70 6.00
N PRO A 82 5.33 -19.77 5.88
CA PRO A 82 4.29 -19.86 4.86
C PRO A 82 3.08 -18.95 5.12
N ILE A 83 2.91 -18.49 6.36
CA ILE A 83 1.82 -17.61 6.80
C ILE A 83 2.44 -16.39 7.47
N TYR A 84 2.42 -15.25 6.77
CA TYR A 84 2.89 -13.97 7.26
C TYR A 84 1.73 -12.99 7.38
N LEU A 85 1.05 -13.04 8.52
CA LEU A 85 -0.15 -12.25 8.79
C LEU A 85 0.02 -10.73 8.65
N PRO A 86 1.20 -10.11 8.89
CA PRO A 86 1.38 -8.69 8.61
C PRO A 86 1.17 -8.32 7.12
N GLY A 87 1.51 -9.21 6.18
CA GLY A 87 1.22 -9.00 4.76
C GLY A 87 -0.29 -9.02 4.47
N ASN A 88 -1.02 -9.95 5.08
CA ASN A 88 -2.48 -10.03 4.97
C ASN A 88 -3.18 -8.79 5.56
N GLY A 89 -2.84 -8.43 6.80
CA GLY A 89 -3.42 -7.28 7.47
C GLY A 89 -3.07 -5.97 6.76
N GLY A 90 -1.83 -5.86 6.27
CA GLY A 90 -1.38 -4.74 5.46
C GLY A 90 -2.16 -4.61 4.16
N LEU A 91 -2.39 -5.69 3.42
CA LEU A 91 -3.20 -5.68 2.20
C LEU A 91 -4.61 -5.14 2.48
N LEU A 92 -5.27 -5.65 3.53
CA LEU A 92 -6.61 -5.19 3.91
C LEU A 92 -6.62 -3.72 4.30
N ALA A 93 -5.64 -3.27 5.10
CA ALA A 93 -5.50 -1.87 5.49
C ALA A 93 -5.26 -0.96 4.28
N ALA A 94 -4.39 -1.36 3.35
CA ALA A 94 -4.11 -0.60 2.14
C ALA A 94 -5.33 -0.47 1.24
N VAL A 95 -6.03 -1.57 0.95
CA VAL A 95 -7.25 -1.54 0.13
C VAL A 95 -8.34 -0.72 0.80
N ALA A 96 -8.50 -0.83 2.12
CA ALA A 96 -9.47 -0.02 2.86
C ALA A 96 -9.14 1.48 2.78
N LEU A 97 -7.88 1.87 2.99
CA LEU A 97 -7.43 3.25 2.84
C LEU A 97 -7.60 3.76 1.40
N MET A 98 -7.27 2.94 0.40
CA MET A 98 -7.43 3.30 -1.00
C MET A 98 -8.89 3.49 -1.40
N ALA A 99 -9.82 2.74 -0.80
CA ALA A 99 -11.25 2.78 -1.11
C ALA A 99 -12.01 3.85 -0.28
N ALA A 100 -11.91 3.79 1.05
CA ALA A 100 -12.63 4.66 1.97
C ALA A 100 -11.91 5.97 2.27
N GLY A 101 -10.61 6.04 2.00
CA GLY A 101 -9.81 7.23 2.20
C GLY A 101 -9.45 7.51 3.66
N TRP A 102 -9.18 8.78 3.90
CA TRP A 102 -8.85 9.37 5.20
C TRP A 102 -9.53 10.74 5.31
N ASP A 103 -9.34 11.41 6.44
CA ASP A 103 -9.94 12.72 6.66
C ASP A 103 -9.53 13.74 5.57
N GLY A 104 -10.54 14.30 4.89
CA GLY A 104 -10.34 15.25 3.79
C GLY A 104 -9.94 14.64 2.44
N ALA A 105 -9.87 13.32 2.32
CA ALA A 105 -9.58 12.66 1.05
C ALA A 105 -10.76 12.77 0.07
N ARG A 106 -10.45 12.70 -1.24
CA ARG A 106 -11.47 12.49 -2.28
C ARG A 106 -12.08 11.08 -2.16
N GLN A 107 -13.19 10.84 -2.84
CA GLN A 107 -13.76 9.49 -2.97
C GLN A 107 -12.76 8.52 -3.63
N THR A 108 -12.60 7.32 -3.04
CA THR A 108 -11.73 6.25 -3.55
C THR A 108 -10.33 6.74 -3.91
N PRO A 109 -9.63 7.40 -2.96
CA PRO A 109 -8.47 8.23 -3.26
C PRO A 109 -7.26 7.45 -3.78
N GLY A 110 -7.19 6.15 -3.50
CA GLY A 110 -6.09 5.29 -3.94
C GLY A 110 -6.29 4.65 -5.31
N PHE A 111 -7.46 4.80 -5.94
CA PHE A 111 -7.74 4.22 -7.25
C PHE A 111 -7.69 5.28 -8.36
N PRO A 112 -7.18 4.94 -9.57
CA PRO A 112 -7.26 5.81 -10.73
C PRO A 112 -8.70 6.20 -11.07
N ALA A 113 -8.90 7.43 -11.53
CA ALA A 113 -10.24 7.90 -11.91
C ALA A 113 -10.74 7.25 -13.21
N GLU A 114 -9.82 6.88 -14.10
CA GLU A 114 -10.11 6.21 -15.35
C GLU A 114 -9.95 4.69 -15.21
N GLY A 115 -10.81 3.91 -15.86
CA GLY A 115 -10.74 2.45 -15.88
C GLY A 115 -11.30 1.73 -14.63
N TRP A 116 -11.40 2.41 -13.48
CA TRP A 116 -11.89 1.81 -12.24
C TRP A 116 -13.29 2.28 -11.85
N ARG A 117 -14.16 1.32 -11.46
CA ARG A 117 -15.46 1.58 -10.84
C ARG A 117 -15.50 0.92 -9.47
N VAL A 118 -15.01 1.64 -8.46
CA VAL A 118 -14.86 1.11 -7.10
C VAL A 118 -16.18 1.23 -6.34
N ARG A 119 -16.53 0.18 -5.59
CA ARG A 119 -17.65 0.15 -4.65
C ARG A 119 -17.14 -0.41 -3.33
N HIS A 120 -17.52 0.21 -2.23
CA HIS A 120 -17.20 -0.26 -0.90
C HIS A 120 -18.34 0.13 0.07
N GLU A 121 -18.45 -0.61 1.16
CA GLU A 121 -19.41 -0.37 2.24
C GLU A 121 -18.78 -0.76 3.58
N GLY A 122 -19.28 -0.20 4.68
CA GLY A 122 -18.87 -0.60 6.04
C GLY A 122 -17.40 -0.36 6.40
N LEU A 123 -16.64 0.38 5.58
CA LEU A 123 -15.26 0.75 5.85
C LEU A 123 -15.20 2.09 6.59
N HIS A 124 -14.43 2.13 7.67
CA HIS A 124 -14.09 3.37 8.34
C HIS A 124 -12.90 4.04 7.62
N PRO A 125 -12.98 5.34 7.31
CA PRO A 125 -11.82 6.09 6.84
C PRO A 125 -10.64 5.95 7.81
N SER A 126 -9.43 5.87 7.27
CA SER A 126 -8.21 5.98 8.07
C SER A 126 -8.17 7.38 8.72
N PRO A 127 -7.52 7.52 9.89
CA PRO A 127 -7.01 8.82 10.30
C PRO A 127 -6.11 9.41 9.20
#